data_AF-A0A6L4ADU6-F1
#
_entry.id   AF-A0A6L4ADU6-F1
#
_cell.length_a   1.000
_cell.length_b   1.000
_cell.length_c   1.000
_cell.angle_alpha   90.00
_cell.angle_beta   90.00
_cell.angle_gamma   90.00
#
_symmetry.space_group_name_H-M   'P 1'
#
loop_
_entity.id
_entity.type
_entity.pdbx_description
1 polymer ?
#
loop_
_entity_poly.entity_id
_entity_poly.type
_entity_poly.pdbx_seq_one_letter_code
_entity_poly.pdbx_strand_id
1 'polypeptide(L)'
;MGKFIPNAPKPLFEKPPFFEDIKASDVPGRYTEKKLATLQGEIVEILGKLGAVGIYFLDGTFEGEPRRYGFTVNFTVQTIPARIDVAALPIRSDTNKDRALAQALYLLRNRLEAQYYAAAYEPGVIPLLPYLIGAGGQTVNEAFLQSQVLPMLKDGA
;
A
#
# COMPACT_ATOMS: atom_id res chain seq x y z
N MET A 1 -0.95 14.55 -39.86
CA MET A 1 -0.51 14.85 -38.49
C MET A 1 -0.28 13.53 -37.76
N GLY A 2 0.95 13.26 -37.32
CA GLY A 2 1.26 12.04 -36.57
C GLY A 2 0.75 12.15 -35.14
N LYS A 3 -0.09 11.22 -34.69
CA LYS A 3 -0.60 11.15 -33.32
C LYS A 3 0.52 10.57 -32.43
N PHE A 4 1.00 11.35 -31.47
CA PHE A 4 1.88 10.85 -30.42
C PHE A 4 1.08 9.89 -29.54
N ILE A 5 1.49 8.62 -29.53
CA ILE A 5 0.95 7.60 -28.62
C ILE A 5 2.05 7.36 -27.57
N PRO A 6 1.89 7.86 -26.32
CA PRO A 6 2.88 7.61 -25.29
C PRO A 6 2.97 6.11 -25.01
N ASN A 7 4.20 5.62 -24.82
CA ASN A 7 4.41 4.25 -24.36
C ASN A 7 3.77 4.10 -22.98
N ALA A 8 2.98 3.04 -22.78
CA ALA A 8 2.47 2.71 -21.46
C ALA A 8 3.64 2.55 -20.48
N PRO A 9 3.54 3.11 -19.26
CA PRO A 9 4.59 2.94 -18.26
C PRO A 9 4.74 1.45 -17.95
N LYS A 10 5.94 0.90 -18.16
CA LYS A 10 6.27 -0.45 -17.70
C LYS A 10 6.36 -0.43 -16.17
N PRO A 11 5.88 -1.47 -15.46
CA PRO A 11 6.09 -1.56 -14.02
C PRO A 11 7.59 -1.52 -13.71
N LEU A 12 7.95 -0.84 -12.62
CA LEU A 12 9.34 -0.73 -12.16
C LEU A 12 10.01 -2.09 -11.92
N PHE A 13 9.22 -3.09 -11.53
CA PHE A 13 9.68 -4.46 -11.34
C PHE A 13 8.69 -5.43 -11.99
N GLU A 14 9.16 -6.21 -12.97
CA GLU A 14 8.39 -7.31 -13.55
C GLU A 14 8.27 -8.49 -12.56
N LYS A 15 9.32 -8.72 -11.76
CA LYS A 15 9.33 -9.61 -10.58
C LYS A 15 10.08 -8.93 -9.42
N PRO A 16 9.50 -8.87 -8.21
CA PRO A 16 10.19 -8.31 -7.05
C PRO A 16 11.39 -9.19 -6.65
N PRO A 17 12.50 -8.60 -6.19
CA PRO A 17 13.66 -9.36 -5.70
C PRO A 17 13.33 -10.08 -4.39
N PHE A 18 14.07 -11.14 -4.09
CA PHE A 18 13.97 -11.81 -2.79
C PHE A 18 14.50 -10.92 -1.66
N PHE A 19 13.87 -11.03 -0.51
CA PHE A 19 14.26 -10.31 0.71
C PHE A 19 15.71 -10.56 1.12
N GLU A 20 16.22 -11.76 0.87
CA GLU A 20 17.61 -12.12 1.18
C GLU A 20 18.63 -11.46 0.24
N ASP A 21 18.21 -11.02 -0.96
CA ASP A 21 19.11 -10.45 -1.97
C ASP A 21 19.25 -8.93 -1.86
N ILE A 22 18.30 -8.27 -1.18
CA ILE A 22 18.29 -6.81 -1.05
C ILE A 22 19.21 -6.33 0.08
N LYS A 23 19.99 -5.29 -0.20
CA LYS A 23 20.77 -4.56 0.81
C LYS A 23 19.96 -3.37 1.35
N ALA A 24 20.36 -2.86 2.52
CA ALA A 24 19.69 -1.68 3.09
C ALA A 24 19.87 -0.40 2.26
N SER A 25 20.93 -0.32 1.45
CA SER A 25 21.11 0.75 0.47
C SER A 25 20.02 0.75 -0.60
N ASP A 26 19.43 -0.41 -0.88
CA ASP A 26 18.55 -0.62 -2.02
C ASP A 26 17.08 -0.41 -1.63
N VAL A 27 16.72 -0.83 -0.40
CA VAL A 27 15.36 -0.73 0.13
C VAL A 27 15.38 -0.29 1.61
N PRO A 28 14.82 0.89 1.94
CA PRO A 28 14.70 1.35 3.31
C PRO A 28 14.01 0.33 4.23
N GLY A 29 14.37 0.33 5.51
CA GLY A 29 13.75 -0.54 6.50
C GLY A 29 14.22 -1.99 6.52
N ARG A 30 15.22 -2.39 5.71
CA ARG A 30 15.77 -3.77 5.70
C ARG A 30 16.25 -4.24 7.08
N TYR A 31 16.81 -3.32 7.85
CA TYR A 31 17.31 -3.55 9.21
C TYR A 31 16.43 -2.88 10.27
N THR A 32 15.14 -2.69 9.99
CA THR A 32 14.23 -2.24 11.05
C THR A 32 14.23 -3.26 12.19
N GLU A 33 14.49 -2.78 13.41
CA GLU A 33 14.40 -3.58 14.64
C GLU A 33 13.03 -3.47 15.29
N LYS A 34 12.13 -2.67 14.70
CA LYS A 34 10.77 -2.49 15.20
C LYS A 34 9.97 -3.78 15.03
N LYS A 35 9.25 -4.16 16.08
CA LYS A 35 8.32 -5.28 16.06
C LYS A 35 7.11 -4.97 15.16
N LEU A 36 6.51 -6.01 14.58
CA LEU A 36 5.31 -5.88 13.75
C LEU A 36 4.19 -5.10 14.45
N ALA A 37 3.89 -5.44 15.71
CA ALA A 37 2.86 -4.77 16.49
C ALA A 37 3.12 -3.27 16.67
N THR A 38 4.40 -2.87 16.86
CA THR A 38 4.78 -1.46 16.93
C THR A 38 4.50 -0.74 15.61
N LEU A 39 4.88 -1.35 14.48
CA LEU A 39 4.64 -0.77 13.16
C LEU A 39 3.14 -0.69 12.82
N GLN A 40 2.35 -1.71 13.18
CA GLN A 40 0.90 -1.68 13.04
C GLN A 40 0.29 -0.53 13.86
N GLY A 41 0.72 -0.34 15.11
CA GLY A 41 0.29 0.79 15.95
C GLY A 41 0.63 2.16 15.34
N GLU A 42 1.85 2.33 14.82
CA GLU A 42 2.26 3.56 14.13
C GLU A 42 1.40 3.82 12.87
N ILE A 43 1.09 2.78 12.10
CA ILE A 43 0.21 2.88 10.92
C ILE A 43 -1.22 3.27 11.34
N VAL A 44 -1.77 2.67 12.40
CA VAL A 44 -3.10 3.03 12.93
C VAL A 44 -3.12 4.50 13.33
N GLU A 45 -2.09 4.98 14.02
CA GLU A 45 -1.99 6.38 14.44
C GLU A 45 -1.97 7.33 13.24
N ILE A 46 -1.16 7.04 12.22
CA ILE A 46 -1.05 7.91 11.02
C ILE A 46 -2.34 7.86 10.19
N LEU A 47 -2.94 6.69 10.00
CA LEU A 47 -4.22 6.57 9.31
C LEU A 47 -5.32 7.35 10.06
N GLY A 48 -5.34 7.31 11.39
CA GLY A 48 -6.23 8.12 12.21
C GLY A 48 -6.03 9.62 11.97
N LYS A 49 -4.77 10.09 11.92
CA LYS A 49 -4.44 11.48 11.55
C LYS A 49 -4.89 11.86 10.14
N LEU A 50 -4.96 10.89 9.23
CA LEU A 50 -5.46 11.04 7.86
C LEU A 50 -7.00 10.92 7.75
N GLY A 51 -7.72 10.80 8.87
CA GLY A 51 -9.18 10.76 8.91
C GLY A 51 -9.79 9.36 8.73
N ALA A 52 -8.98 8.30 8.79
CA ALA A 52 -9.48 6.93 8.76
C ALA A 52 -9.99 6.50 10.15
N VAL A 53 -11.02 5.64 10.17
CA VAL A 53 -11.54 5.00 11.38
C VAL A 53 -11.74 3.51 11.16
N GLY A 54 -11.94 2.75 12.25
CA GLY A 54 -12.18 1.30 12.17
C GLY A 54 -11.02 0.53 11.54
N ILE A 55 -9.78 0.91 11.84
CA ILE A 55 -8.57 0.37 11.20
C ILE A 55 -8.24 -1.01 11.79
N TYR A 56 -8.09 -2.02 10.94
CA TYR A 56 -7.62 -3.35 11.34
C TYR A 56 -6.79 -4.03 10.24
N PHE A 57 -5.96 -4.99 10.65
CA PHE A 57 -5.07 -5.75 9.79
C PHE A 57 -5.59 -7.19 9.64
N LEU A 58 -5.57 -7.71 8.43
CA LEU A 58 -5.78 -9.11 8.12
C LEU A 58 -4.49 -9.68 7.54
N ASP A 59 -3.92 -10.69 8.18
CA ASP A 59 -2.75 -11.41 7.69
C ASP A 59 -3.13 -12.27 6.49
N GLY A 60 -2.26 -12.34 5.50
CA GLY A 60 -2.53 -13.14 4.31
C GLY A 60 -1.31 -13.44 3.46
N THR A 61 -1.57 -14.01 2.29
CA THR A 61 -0.56 -14.23 1.26
C THR A 61 -1.10 -13.78 -0.09
N PHE A 62 -0.24 -13.13 -0.86
CA PHE A 62 -0.52 -12.72 -2.23
C PHE A 62 -0.26 -13.88 -3.17
N GLU A 63 -1.19 -14.11 -4.09
CA GLU A 63 -1.05 -15.10 -5.16
C GLU A 63 0.03 -14.67 -6.16
N GLY A 64 0.75 -15.65 -6.72
CA GLY A 64 1.83 -15.44 -7.69
C GLY A 64 3.12 -16.18 -7.34
N GLU A 65 4.02 -16.25 -8.31
CA GLU A 65 5.35 -16.84 -8.14
C GLU A 65 6.45 -15.77 -8.25
N PRO A 66 7.31 -15.61 -7.23
CA PRO A 66 7.31 -16.32 -5.94
C PRO A 66 6.20 -15.86 -4.97
N ARG A 67 5.77 -16.78 -4.07
CA ARG A 67 4.77 -16.51 -3.01
C ARG A 67 5.22 -15.36 -2.10
N ARG A 68 4.29 -14.50 -1.70
CA ARG A 68 4.57 -13.35 -0.81
C ARG A 68 3.60 -13.31 0.37
N TYR A 69 4.13 -13.16 1.58
CA TYR A 69 3.33 -12.85 2.76
C TYR A 69 2.94 -11.37 2.78
N GLY A 70 1.89 -11.01 3.51
CA GLY A 70 1.54 -9.61 3.68
C GLY A 70 0.32 -9.40 4.56
N PHE A 71 -0.21 -8.17 4.46
CA PHE A 71 -1.38 -7.75 5.19
C PHE A 71 -2.35 -7.02 4.25
N THR A 72 -3.64 -7.16 4.55
CA THR A 72 -4.66 -6.24 4.09
C THR A 72 -5.05 -5.33 5.25
N VAL A 73 -4.87 -4.02 5.08
CA VAL A 73 -5.29 -3.00 6.04
C VAL A 73 -6.65 -2.47 5.61
N ASN A 74 -7.69 -2.74 6.41
CA ASN A 74 -9.04 -2.27 6.15
C ASN A 74 -9.38 -1.11 7.08
N PHE A 75 -10.12 -0.13 6.57
CA PHE A 75 -10.57 1.05 7.32
C PHE A 75 -11.73 1.73 6.59
N THR A 76 -12.29 2.78 7.16
CA THR A 76 -13.27 3.64 6.50
C THR A 76 -12.84 5.10 6.56
N VAL A 77 -13.21 5.87 5.54
CA VAL A 77 -13.00 7.33 5.46
C VAL A 77 -14.34 7.94 5.05
N GLN A 78 -14.90 8.82 5.90
CA GLN A 78 -16.22 9.43 5.64
C GLN A 78 -17.29 8.40 5.22
N THR A 79 -17.42 7.31 5.98
CA THR A 79 -18.31 6.15 5.71
C THR A 79 -17.96 5.28 4.49
N ILE A 80 -17.03 5.71 3.64
CA ILE A 80 -16.58 4.94 2.47
C ILE A 80 -15.55 3.89 2.91
N PRO A 81 -15.77 2.58 2.62
CA PRO A 81 -14.79 1.54 2.89
C PRO A 81 -13.50 1.75 2.09
N ALA A 82 -12.38 1.37 2.68
CA ALA A 82 -11.07 1.52 2.07
C ALA A 82 -10.15 0.35 2.45
N ARG A 83 -9.20 0.06 1.56
CA ARG A 83 -8.26 -1.04 1.71
C ARG A 83 -6.87 -0.69 1.18
N ILE A 84 -5.84 -1.07 1.95
CA ILE A 84 -4.45 -1.06 1.49
C ILE A 84 -3.92 -2.49 1.56
N ASP A 85 -3.51 -3.02 0.41
CA ASP A 85 -2.86 -4.32 0.33
C ASP A 85 -1.34 -4.16 0.34
N VAL A 86 -0.69 -4.80 1.31
CA VAL A 86 0.75 -4.67 1.57
C VAL A 86 1.41 -6.02 1.45
N ALA A 87 2.17 -6.22 0.37
CA ALA A 87 2.93 -7.43 0.14
C ALA A 87 4.39 -7.25 0.59
N ALA A 88 4.89 -8.12 1.45
CA ALA A 88 6.31 -8.22 1.75
C ALA A 88 7.11 -8.68 0.54
N LEU A 89 8.42 -8.47 0.54
CA LEU A 89 9.27 -9.09 -0.46
C LEU A 89 9.20 -10.63 -0.35
N PRO A 90 9.31 -11.35 -1.48
CA PRO A 90 9.36 -12.81 -1.43
C PRO A 90 10.54 -13.29 -0.59
N ILE A 91 10.35 -14.39 0.12
CA ILE A 91 11.36 -15.02 0.98
C ILE A 91 11.61 -16.44 0.50
N ARG A 92 12.85 -16.92 0.66
CA ARG A 92 13.20 -18.32 0.35
C ARG A 92 12.90 -19.26 1.52
N SER A 93 12.83 -18.72 2.73
CA SER A 93 12.58 -19.44 3.97
C SER A 93 11.66 -18.65 4.90
N ASP A 94 10.72 -19.34 5.53
CA ASP A 94 9.79 -18.76 6.51
C ASP A 94 10.48 -18.20 7.76
N THR A 95 11.74 -18.55 8.01
CA THR A 95 12.55 -17.97 9.10
C THR A 95 12.70 -16.45 9.00
N ASN A 96 12.58 -15.89 7.78
CA ASN A 96 12.65 -14.45 7.54
C ASN A 96 11.28 -13.77 7.42
N LYS A 97 10.17 -14.50 7.61
CA LYS A 97 8.81 -13.99 7.39
C LYS A 97 8.54 -12.70 8.16
N ASP A 98 8.77 -12.69 9.47
CA ASP A 98 8.47 -11.52 10.31
C ASP A 98 9.33 -10.31 9.95
N ARG A 99 10.58 -10.54 9.55
CA ARG A 99 11.49 -9.46 9.12
C ARG A 99 11.05 -8.86 7.79
N ALA A 100 10.62 -9.69 6.84
CA ALA A 100 10.10 -9.23 5.56
C ALA A 100 8.79 -8.45 5.73
N LEU A 101 7.89 -8.95 6.59
CA LEU A 101 6.65 -8.26 6.97
C LEU A 101 6.93 -6.92 7.67
N ALA A 102 7.90 -6.88 8.58
CA ALA A 102 8.27 -5.66 9.30
C ALA A 102 8.85 -4.61 8.34
N GLN A 103 9.67 -5.01 7.37
CA GLN A 103 10.13 -4.10 6.32
C GLN A 103 8.96 -3.55 5.51
N ALA A 104 8.00 -4.39 5.12
CA ALA A 104 6.85 -3.97 4.33
C ALA A 104 5.99 -2.95 5.09
N LEU A 105 5.71 -3.19 6.37
CA LEU A 105 4.97 -2.25 7.22
C LEU A 105 5.76 -0.97 7.49
N TYR A 106 7.09 -1.05 7.65
CA TYR A 106 7.95 0.13 7.77
C TYR A 106 7.84 1.04 6.53
N LEU A 107 7.88 0.45 5.33
CA LEU A 107 7.71 1.20 4.08
C LEU A 107 6.30 1.80 3.95
N LEU A 108 5.26 1.04 4.32
CA LEU A 108 3.90 1.57 4.34
C LEU A 108 3.79 2.76 5.31
N ARG A 109 4.34 2.62 6.52
CA ARG A 109 4.34 3.68 7.53
C ARG A 109 4.99 4.95 6.98
N ASN A 110 6.18 4.84 6.39
CA ASN A 110 6.89 6.00 5.84
C ASN A 110 6.11 6.65 4.69
N ARG A 111 5.46 5.84 3.84
CA ARG A 111 4.60 6.35 2.76
C ARG A 111 3.42 7.13 3.33
N LEU A 112 2.72 6.59 4.32
CA LEU A 112 1.57 7.25 4.95
C LEU A 112 1.98 8.53 5.67
N GLU A 113 3.13 8.52 6.34
CA GLU A 113 3.72 9.70 6.97
C GLU A 113 4.04 10.79 5.94
N ALA A 114 4.66 10.43 4.81
CA ALA A 114 4.89 11.36 3.71
C ALA A 114 3.57 11.92 3.15
N GLN A 115 2.54 11.09 3.01
CA GLN A 115 1.22 11.52 2.57
C GLN A 115 0.53 12.47 3.56
N TYR A 116 0.69 12.23 4.87
CA TYR A 116 0.20 13.13 5.91
C TYR A 116 0.85 14.51 5.81
N TYR A 117 2.17 14.56 5.62
CA TYR A 117 2.85 15.85 5.42
C TYR A 117 2.49 16.49 4.08
N ALA A 118 2.36 15.72 3.00
CA ALA A 118 1.93 16.26 1.70
C ALA A 118 0.59 16.99 1.79
N ALA A 119 -0.39 16.42 2.52
CA ALA A 119 -1.68 17.07 2.75
C ALA A 119 -1.59 18.45 3.44
N ALA A 120 -0.50 18.71 4.18
CA ALA A 120 -0.29 20.00 4.84
C ALA A 120 0.20 21.10 3.87
N TYR A 121 0.86 20.73 2.78
CA TYR A 121 1.51 21.68 1.85
C TYR A 121 0.91 21.66 0.44
N GLU A 122 0.06 20.69 0.12
CA GLU A 122 -0.58 20.55 -1.19
C GLU A 122 -2.11 20.71 -1.07
N PRO A 123 -2.65 21.92 -1.30
CA PRO A 123 -4.09 22.15 -1.24
C PRO A 123 -4.87 21.23 -2.18
N GLY A 124 -5.91 20.58 -1.66
CA GLY A 124 -6.78 19.69 -2.44
C GLY A 124 -6.30 18.24 -2.54
N VAL A 125 -5.15 17.89 -1.94
CA VAL A 125 -4.73 16.49 -1.85
C VAL A 125 -5.61 15.73 -0.86
N ILE A 126 -6.13 14.59 -1.31
CA ILE A 126 -6.85 13.61 -0.49
C ILE A 126 -5.99 12.34 -0.42
N PRO A 127 -5.12 12.20 0.59
CA PRO A 127 -4.12 11.12 0.69
C PRO A 127 -4.66 9.70 0.50
N LEU A 128 -5.84 9.44 1.06
CA LEU A 128 -6.43 8.11 1.12
C LEU A 128 -7.34 7.79 -0.07
N LEU A 129 -7.54 8.76 -0.98
CA LEU A 129 -8.39 8.60 -2.15
C LEU A 129 -8.06 7.35 -2.98
N PRO A 130 -6.78 7.01 -3.27
CA PRO A 130 -6.45 5.83 -4.07
C PRO A 130 -6.90 4.50 -3.46
N TYR A 131 -7.17 4.47 -2.15
CA TYR A 131 -7.49 3.27 -1.39
C TYR A 131 -8.99 3.10 -1.12
N LEU A 132 -9.83 4.08 -1.48
CA LEU A 132 -11.27 3.97 -1.33
C LEU A 132 -11.82 2.89 -2.25
N ILE A 133 -12.78 2.11 -1.76
CA ILE A 133 -13.41 1.01 -2.49
C ILE A 133 -14.65 1.54 -3.21
N GLY A 134 -14.65 1.41 -4.54
CA GLY A 134 -15.78 1.76 -5.39
C GLY A 134 -16.88 0.70 -5.42
N ALA A 135 -17.93 0.95 -6.21
CA ALA A 135 -19.08 0.05 -6.34
C ALA A 135 -18.73 -1.39 -6.76
N GLY A 136 -17.63 -1.58 -7.49
CA GLY A 136 -17.15 -2.88 -7.97
C GLY A 136 -16.32 -3.67 -6.96
N GLY A 137 -16.20 -3.21 -5.70
CA GLY A 137 -15.37 -3.88 -4.69
C GLY A 137 -13.86 -3.71 -4.88
N GLN A 138 -13.45 -2.87 -5.83
CA GLN A 138 -12.07 -2.54 -6.15
C GLN A 138 -11.71 -1.17 -5.58
N THR A 139 -10.43 -1.00 -5.23
CA THR A 139 -9.90 0.33 -4.89
C THR A 139 -9.89 1.23 -6.13
N VAL A 140 -9.90 2.56 -5.92
CA VAL A 140 -9.76 3.53 -7.02
C VAL A 140 -8.53 3.25 -7.88
N ASN A 141 -7.42 2.89 -7.24
CA ASN A 141 -6.18 2.55 -7.94
C ASN A 141 -6.32 1.27 -8.79
N GLU A 142 -6.94 0.22 -8.27
CA GLU A 142 -7.20 -1.03 -9.00
C GLU A 142 -8.11 -0.80 -10.21
N ALA A 143 -9.22 -0.09 -10.01
CA ALA A 143 -10.16 0.23 -11.07
C ALA A 143 -9.51 1.07 -12.18
N PHE A 144 -8.66 2.04 -11.80
CA PHE A 144 -7.91 2.84 -12.77
C PHE A 144 -6.91 2.00 -13.57
N LEU A 145 -6.17 1.10 -12.92
CA LEU A 145 -5.22 0.21 -13.60
C LEU A 145 -5.91 -0.73 -14.60
N GLN A 146 -7.12 -1.21 -14.29
CA GLN A 146 -7.86 -2.14 -15.16
C GLN A 146 -8.55 -1.45 -16.33
N SER A 147 -9.20 -0.31 -16.08
CA SER A 147 -10.07 0.34 -17.07
C SER A 147 -9.41 1.52 -17.79
N GLN A 148 -8.33 2.07 -17.24
CA GLN A 148 -7.79 3.40 -17.59
C GLN A 148 -8.81 4.54 -17.43
N VAL A 149 -9.91 4.29 -16.73
CA VAL A 149 -10.98 5.25 -16.41
C VAL A 149 -11.04 5.40 -14.89
N LEU A 150 -11.20 6.62 -14.41
CA LEU A 150 -11.41 6.85 -12.98
C LEU A 150 -12.82 6.35 -12.60
N PRO A 151 -12.96 5.41 -11.65
CA PRO A 151 -14.28 4.99 -11.20
C PRO A 151 -15.01 6.16 -10.53
N MET A 152 -16.32 6.26 -10.76
CA MET A 152 -17.17 7.14 -9.96
C MET A 152 -17.11 6.70 -8.50
N LEU A 153 -16.64 7.57 -7.61
CA LEU A 153 -16.78 7.39 -6.17
C LEU A 153 -18.28 7.48 -5.85
N LYS A 154 -18.81 6.56 -5.05
CA LYS A 154 -20.20 6.70 -4.61
C LYS A 154 -20.32 7.95 -3.75
N ASP A 155 -21.33 8.77 -4.00
CA ASP A 155 -21.79 9.74 -3.02
C ASP A 155 -22.25 8.97 -1.78
N GLY A 156 -21.75 9.37 -0.61
CA GLY A 156 -22.23 8.86 0.67
C GLY A 156 -23.71 9.21 0.80
N ALA A 157 -24.57 8.20 0.75
CA ALA A 157 -25.97 8.30 1.15
C ALA A 157 -26.09 8.22 2.68
#